data_AF-A0A093GQX6-F1
#
_entry.id   AF-A0A093GQX6-F1
#
_cell.length_a   1.000
_cell.length_b   1.000
_cell.length_c   1.000
_cell.angle_alpha   90.00
_cell.angle_beta   90.00
_cell.angle_gamma   90.00
#
_symmetry.space_group_name_H-M   'P 1'
#
loop_
_entity.id
_entity.type
_entity.pdbx_description
1 polymer ?
#
loop_
_entity_poly.entity_id
_entity_poly.type
_entity_poly.pdbx_seq_one_letter_code
_entity_poly.pdbx_strand_id
1 'polypeptide(L)'
;CSTEDSFKYTLYGCIFSMVFVLGLIANCVAIYIFTCTLKVRNETTTYMLNLAISDLLFVFTLPFRIYYFVARNWPFGDVLCKISVTLFYTNMYGSILFLTCISVDRFLAIVHPFRSKTLRTKRNAKIVCGAVWVTVLAGSTPASFFQSTNRRNNTEQRTCFENFSEDTWKTYLSRIVIFIEIVGFFIPLVLNATCSTMVLRTLNKPLTLSRNKLSKKKVLKMIFVHLVIFCFCFVPYNVTLILYSLMRTQTWVNCSVVTAVRTMYPVTLCIAVSNCCFDPIVYYFTSDTIQNSI
;
A
#
# COMPACT_ATOMS: atom_id res chain seq x y z
N CYS A 1 -12.82 -26.20 13.45
CA CYS A 1 -13.50 -24.95 13.82
C CYS A 1 -14.28 -24.44 12.63
N SER A 2 -15.60 -24.32 12.74
CA SER A 2 -16.45 -23.72 11.72
C SER A 2 -16.52 -22.21 11.94
N THR A 3 -15.86 -21.42 11.08
CA THR A 3 -16.05 -19.97 11.01
C THR A 3 -17.00 -19.62 9.89
N GLU A 4 -17.98 -18.78 10.18
CA GLU A 4 -18.87 -18.26 9.16
C GLU A 4 -18.19 -17.10 8.42
N ASP A 5 -17.69 -17.40 7.22
CA ASP A 5 -16.95 -16.44 6.41
C ASP A 5 -17.86 -15.55 5.53
N SER A 6 -19.18 -15.64 5.70
CA SER A 6 -20.17 -14.98 4.83
C SER A 6 -20.08 -13.44 4.86
N PHE A 7 -19.74 -12.86 6.02
CA PHE A 7 -19.63 -11.41 6.21
C PHE A 7 -18.57 -10.75 5.29
N LYS A 8 -17.49 -11.47 4.96
CA LYS A 8 -16.35 -10.92 4.19
C LYS A 8 -16.78 -10.41 2.83
N TYR A 9 -17.77 -11.05 2.23
CA TYR A 9 -18.25 -10.69 0.91
C TYR A 9 -19.02 -9.37 0.90
N THR A 10 -19.92 -9.17 1.87
CA THR A 10 -20.63 -7.89 2.03
C THR A 10 -19.64 -6.78 2.37
N LEU A 11 -18.70 -7.05 3.28
CA LEU A 11 -17.64 -6.11 3.66
C LEU A 11 -16.80 -5.67 2.45
N TYR A 12 -16.28 -6.61 1.67
CA TYR A 12 -15.51 -6.30 0.46
C TYR A 12 -16.33 -5.56 -0.58
N GLY A 13 -17.58 -5.97 -0.83
CA GLY A 13 -18.48 -5.27 -1.75
C GLY A 13 -18.65 -3.79 -1.38
N CYS A 14 -18.97 -3.50 -0.12
CA CYS A 14 -19.16 -2.12 0.35
C CYS A 14 -17.87 -1.30 0.33
N ILE A 15 -16.80 -1.82 0.94
CA ILE A 15 -15.54 -1.07 1.07
C ILE A 15 -14.88 -0.86 -0.28
N PHE A 16 -14.83 -1.87 -1.15
CA PHE A 16 -14.21 -1.69 -2.48
C PHE A 16 -15.00 -0.74 -3.36
N SER A 17 -16.34 -0.70 -3.23
CA SER A 17 -17.16 0.30 -3.94
C SER A 17 -16.86 1.72 -3.46
N MET A 18 -16.75 1.93 -2.16
CA MET A 18 -16.37 3.22 -1.59
C MET A 18 -14.96 3.64 -2.03
N VAL A 19 -13.99 2.73 -1.91
CA VAL A 19 -12.59 2.98 -2.31
C VAL A 19 -12.48 3.23 -3.81
N PHE A 20 -13.28 2.55 -4.64
CA PHE A 20 -13.33 2.80 -6.07
C PHE A 20 -13.73 4.24 -6.37
N VAL A 21 -14.86 4.71 -5.83
CA VAL A 21 -15.35 6.07 -6.10
C VAL A 21 -14.41 7.12 -5.56
N LEU A 22 -14.03 7.02 -4.27
CA LEU A 22 -13.19 8.03 -3.62
C LEU A 22 -11.76 8.02 -4.18
N GLY A 23 -11.18 6.83 -4.33
CA GLY A 23 -9.84 6.64 -4.85
C GLY A 23 -9.71 7.10 -6.30
N LEU A 24 -10.70 6.81 -7.16
CA LEU A 24 -10.67 7.24 -8.56
C LEU A 24 -10.69 8.76 -8.66
N ILE A 25 -11.65 9.42 -8.01
CA ILE A 25 -11.81 10.87 -8.09
C ILE A 25 -10.55 11.55 -7.54
N ALA A 26 -10.12 11.18 -6.33
CA ALA A 26 -9.05 11.89 -5.65
C ALA A 26 -7.69 11.68 -6.33
N ASN A 27 -7.38 10.47 -6.83
CA ASN A 27 -6.12 10.23 -7.53
C ASN A 27 -6.11 10.81 -8.95
N CYS A 28 -7.24 10.82 -9.68
CA CYS A 28 -7.34 11.54 -10.96
C CYS A 28 -7.07 13.04 -10.78
N VAL A 29 -7.69 13.67 -9.77
CA VAL A 29 -7.44 15.08 -9.44
C VAL A 29 -5.97 15.31 -9.07
N ALA A 30 -5.39 14.43 -8.23
CA ALA A 30 -3.99 14.54 -7.84
C ALA A 30 -3.05 14.46 -9.05
N ILE A 31 -3.24 13.50 -9.95
CA ILE A 31 -2.46 13.39 -11.18
C ILE A 31 -2.62 14.64 -12.02
N TYR A 32 -3.84 15.12 -12.26
CA TYR A 32 -4.09 16.34 -13.02
C TYR A 32 -3.32 17.54 -12.45
N ILE A 33 -3.37 17.75 -11.12
CA ILE A 33 -2.63 18.84 -10.47
C ILE A 33 -1.12 18.66 -10.66
N PHE A 34 -0.59 17.45 -10.43
CA PHE A 34 0.84 17.17 -10.59
C PHE A 34 1.32 17.31 -12.03
N THR A 35 0.47 16.99 -13.02
CA THR A 35 0.86 16.97 -14.42
C THR A 35 0.66 18.31 -15.10
N CYS A 36 -0.47 18.97 -14.85
CA CYS A 36 -0.95 20.11 -15.62
C CYS A 36 -0.83 21.45 -14.87
N THR A 37 -1.04 21.46 -13.55
CA THR A 37 -1.04 22.70 -12.74
C THR A 37 0.34 23.03 -12.17
N LEU A 38 1.13 22.00 -11.86
CA LEU A 38 2.41 22.15 -11.16
C LEU A 38 3.51 22.68 -12.11
N LYS A 39 3.78 24.00 -12.04
CA LYS A 39 4.80 24.67 -12.88
C LYS A 39 6.21 24.11 -12.72
N VAL A 40 6.58 23.63 -11.52
CA VAL A 40 7.91 23.05 -11.23
C VAL A 40 7.76 21.75 -10.47
N ARG A 41 8.02 20.61 -11.14
CA ARG A 41 8.07 19.29 -10.49
C ARG A 41 9.38 19.10 -9.75
N ASN A 42 9.31 18.69 -8.48
CA ASN A 42 10.47 18.37 -7.65
C ASN A 42 10.59 16.85 -7.44
N GLU A 43 11.57 16.41 -6.65
CA GLU A 43 11.83 15.00 -6.34
C GLU A 43 10.63 14.38 -5.62
N THR A 44 10.13 15.04 -4.57
CA THR A 44 8.99 14.57 -3.78
C THR A 44 7.71 14.40 -4.62
N THR A 45 7.44 15.33 -5.54
CA THR A 45 6.27 15.24 -6.44
C THR A 45 6.41 14.12 -7.47
N THR A 46 7.65 13.71 -7.79
CA THR A 46 7.89 12.55 -8.67
C THR A 46 7.46 11.25 -7.98
N TYR A 47 7.78 11.09 -6.69
CA TYR A 47 7.33 9.94 -5.90
C TYR A 47 5.79 9.92 -5.75
N MET A 48 5.18 11.07 -5.45
CA MET A 48 3.71 11.18 -5.34
C MET A 48 2.97 10.87 -6.64
N LEU A 49 3.51 11.32 -7.78
CA LEU A 49 2.90 11.01 -9.07
C LEU A 49 2.91 9.50 -9.34
N ASN A 50 4.01 8.80 -9.02
CA ASN A 50 4.08 7.35 -9.16
C ASN A 50 3.15 6.62 -8.17
N LEU A 51 3.01 7.15 -6.94
CA LEU A 51 2.05 6.64 -5.96
C LEU A 51 0.62 6.76 -6.49
N ALA A 52 0.20 7.94 -6.96
CA ALA A 52 -1.13 8.15 -7.53
C ALA A 52 -1.40 7.29 -8.77
N ILE A 53 -0.39 7.06 -9.62
CA ILE A 53 -0.51 6.13 -10.77
C ILE A 53 -0.73 4.70 -10.27
N SER A 54 0.04 4.25 -9.28
CA SER A 54 -0.11 2.94 -8.65
C SER A 54 -1.52 2.75 -8.06
N ASP A 55 -2.02 3.76 -7.36
CA ASP A 55 -3.36 3.75 -6.77
C ASP A 55 -4.45 3.66 -7.84
N LEU A 56 -4.34 4.44 -8.93
CA LEU A 56 -5.30 4.36 -10.03
C LEU A 56 -5.31 3.00 -10.71
N LEU A 57 -4.13 2.43 -11.00
CA LEU A 57 -4.03 1.10 -11.62
C LEU A 57 -4.76 0.05 -10.78
N PHE A 58 -4.60 0.09 -9.46
CA PHE A 58 -5.31 -0.81 -8.56
C PHE A 58 -6.82 -0.50 -8.48
N VAL A 59 -7.20 0.77 -8.35
CA VAL A 59 -8.60 1.21 -8.31
C VAL A 59 -9.37 0.76 -9.55
N PHE A 60 -8.76 0.78 -10.74
CA PHE A 60 -9.37 0.25 -11.96
C PHE A 60 -9.66 -1.25 -11.92
N THR A 61 -9.00 -2.01 -11.04
CA THR A 61 -9.29 -3.43 -10.85
C THR A 61 -10.45 -3.71 -9.87
N LEU A 62 -10.83 -2.72 -9.05
CA LEU A 62 -11.86 -2.88 -8.03
C LEU A 62 -13.24 -3.26 -8.58
N PRO A 63 -13.73 -2.72 -9.71
CA PRO A 63 -15.02 -3.14 -10.28
C PRO A 63 -15.13 -4.65 -10.52
N PHE A 64 -14.07 -5.28 -11.01
CA PHE A 64 -14.05 -6.74 -11.23
C PHE A 64 -14.11 -7.52 -9.91
N ARG A 65 -13.41 -7.02 -8.87
CA ARG A 65 -13.47 -7.60 -7.51
C ARG A 65 -14.85 -7.41 -6.90
N ILE A 66 -15.45 -6.22 -7.01
CA ILE A 66 -16.80 -5.94 -6.52
C ILE A 66 -17.80 -6.90 -7.16
N TYR A 67 -17.75 -7.06 -8.49
CA TYR A 67 -18.57 -8.03 -9.20
C TYR A 67 -18.40 -9.45 -8.63
N TYR A 68 -17.16 -9.89 -8.44
CA TYR A 68 -16.88 -11.20 -7.85
C TYR A 68 -17.49 -11.37 -6.45
N PHE A 69 -17.32 -10.38 -5.58
CA PHE A 69 -17.82 -10.45 -4.20
C PHE A 69 -19.33 -10.26 -4.08
N VAL A 70 -20.02 -9.72 -5.10
CA VAL A 70 -21.49 -9.63 -5.12
C VAL A 70 -22.10 -10.84 -5.83
N ALA A 71 -21.65 -11.14 -7.05
CA ALA A 71 -22.21 -12.19 -7.90
C ALA A 71 -21.69 -13.61 -7.57
N ARG A 72 -20.69 -13.74 -6.69
CA ARG A 72 -20.02 -15.03 -6.35
C ARG A 72 -19.48 -15.76 -7.58
N ASN A 73 -19.12 -15.02 -8.63
CA ASN A 73 -18.67 -15.57 -9.91
C ASN A 73 -17.60 -14.68 -10.56
N TRP A 74 -16.60 -15.30 -11.18
CA TRP A 74 -15.53 -14.64 -11.93
C TRP A 74 -15.61 -14.98 -13.44
N PRO A 75 -16.39 -14.23 -14.24
CA PRO A 75 -16.54 -14.50 -15.66
C PRO A 75 -15.36 -14.02 -16.51
N PHE A 76 -14.47 -13.18 -15.97
CA PHE A 76 -13.49 -12.41 -16.74
C PHE A 76 -12.22 -13.17 -17.18
N GLY A 77 -12.15 -14.48 -16.89
CA GLY A 77 -11.03 -15.34 -17.28
C GLY A 77 -9.80 -15.24 -16.38
N ASP A 78 -8.86 -16.16 -16.61
CA ASP A 78 -7.67 -16.35 -15.76
C ASP A 78 -6.69 -15.17 -15.81
N VAL A 79 -6.49 -14.60 -17.00
CA VAL A 79 -5.56 -13.47 -17.21
C VAL A 79 -5.96 -12.28 -16.35
N LEU A 80 -7.24 -11.90 -16.33
CA LEU A 80 -7.68 -10.76 -15.53
C LEU A 80 -7.65 -11.07 -14.03
N CYS A 81 -7.87 -12.33 -13.62
CA CYS A 81 -7.69 -12.76 -12.23
C CYS A 81 -6.25 -12.49 -11.78
N LYS A 82 -5.27 -12.97 -12.56
CA LYS A 82 -3.84 -12.76 -12.28
C LYS A 82 -3.44 -11.29 -12.30
N ILE A 83 -3.92 -10.50 -13.26
CA ILE A 83 -3.68 -9.04 -13.31
C ILE A 83 -4.24 -8.36 -12.06
N SER A 84 -5.46 -8.68 -11.65
CA SER A 84 -6.09 -8.08 -10.47
C SER A 84 -5.33 -8.42 -9.18
N VAL A 85 -4.77 -9.62 -9.06
CA VAL A 85 -3.92 -10.03 -7.93
C VAL A 85 -2.58 -9.28 -7.96
N THR A 86 -1.92 -9.27 -9.12
CA THR A 86 -0.63 -8.59 -9.29
C THR A 86 -0.74 -7.12 -8.94
N LEU A 87 -1.75 -6.42 -9.48
CA LEU A 87 -1.92 -4.98 -9.26
C LEU A 87 -2.28 -4.64 -7.81
N PHE A 88 -2.97 -5.53 -7.09
CA PHE A 88 -3.20 -5.34 -5.65
C PHE A 88 -1.90 -5.39 -4.84
N TYR A 89 -1.06 -6.41 -5.02
CA TYR A 89 0.22 -6.49 -4.30
C TYR A 89 1.22 -5.42 -4.77
N THR A 90 1.22 -5.13 -6.07
CA THR A 90 2.03 -4.05 -6.66
C THR A 90 1.65 -2.71 -6.04
N ASN A 91 0.36 -2.43 -5.88
CA ASN A 91 -0.11 -1.24 -5.21
C ASN A 91 0.29 -1.22 -3.75
N MET A 92 0.01 -2.28 -2.99
CA MET A 92 0.32 -2.31 -1.56
C MET A 92 1.80 -2.08 -1.25
N TYR A 93 2.70 -2.85 -1.86
CA TYR A 93 4.14 -2.68 -1.63
C TYR A 93 4.69 -1.44 -2.34
N GLY A 94 4.11 -1.05 -3.47
CA GLY A 94 4.42 0.21 -4.15
C GLY A 94 4.16 1.39 -3.24
N SER A 95 2.99 1.46 -2.61
CA SER A 95 2.62 2.52 -1.68
C SER A 95 3.53 2.56 -0.46
N ILE A 96 3.85 1.40 0.13
CA ILE A 96 4.83 1.30 1.22
C ILE A 96 6.18 1.89 0.81
N LEU A 97 6.73 1.49 -0.34
CA LEU A 97 8.04 1.95 -0.80
C LEU A 97 8.05 3.41 -1.24
N PHE A 98 7.01 3.90 -1.93
CA PHE A 98 6.92 5.31 -2.33
C PHE A 98 6.75 6.24 -1.11
N LEU A 99 5.93 5.87 -0.13
CA LEU A 99 5.82 6.62 1.13
C LEU A 99 7.16 6.63 1.87
N THR A 100 7.89 5.51 1.88
CA THR A 100 9.25 5.44 2.44
C THR A 100 10.21 6.36 1.70
N CYS A 101 10.17 6.40 0.37
CA CYS A 101 10.98 7.30 -0.44
C CYS A 101 10.68 8.77 -0.12
N ILE A 102 9.40 9.13 0.10
CA ILE A 102 8.99 10.47 0.52
C ILE A 102 9.57 10.79 1.92
N SER A 103 9.48 9.87 2.88
CA SER A 103 10.06 10.05 4.22
C SER A 103 11.58 10.22 4.20
N VAL A 104 12.30 9.41 3.41
CA VAL A 104 13.75 9.49 3.24
C VAL A 104 14.15 10.79 2.54
N ASP A 105 13.43 11.18 1.49
CA ASP A 105 13.63 12.45 0.78
C ASP A 105 13.54 13.64 1.75
N ARG A 106 12.52 13.64 2.62
CA ARG A 106 12.34 14.67 3.66
C ARG A 106 13.42 14.62 4.73
N PHE A 107 13.83 13.43 5.16
CA PHE A 107 14.95 13.26 6.08
C PHE A 107 16.24 13.86 5.52
N LEU A 108 16.61 13.52 4.28
CA LEU A 108 17.82 14.05 3.64
C LEU A 108 17.76 15.57 3.51
N ALA A 109 16.62 16.13 3.12
CA ALA A 109 16.43 17.56 2.95
C ALA A 109 16.66 18.38 4.24
N ILE A 110 16.31 17.82 5.40
CA ILE A 110 16.29 18.52 6.69
C ILE A 110 17.55 18.22 7.50
N VAL A 111 17.94 16.95 7.59
CA VAL A 111 19.04 16.50 8.45
C VAL A 111 20.40 16.64 7.75
N HIS A 112 20.45 16.52 6.43
CA HIS A 112 21.68 16.56 5.65
C HIS A 112 21.61 17.54 4.46
N PRO A 113 21.29 18.83 4.66
CA PRO A 113 20.95 19.77 3.60
C PRO A 113 22.03 19.92 2.52
N PHE A 114 23.32 19.83 2.89
CA PHE A 114 24.44 19.96 1.94
C PHE A 114 24.62 18.70 1.08
N ARG A 115 24.68 17.50 1.68
CA ARG A 115 24.74 16.23 0.94
C ARG A 115 23.47 15.97 0.13
N SER A 116 22.33 16.48 0.59
CA SER A 116 21.06 16.30 -0.11
C SER A 116 21.04 16.93 -1.51
N LYS A 117 21.84 17.97 -1.79
CA LYS A 117 21.84 18.66 -3.09
C LYS A 117 22.31 17.75 -4.23
N THR A 118 23.22 16.81 -3.97
CA THR A 118 23.73 15.89 -4.98
C THR A 118 22.86 14.63 -5.11
N LEU A 119 22.26 14.17 -4.00
CA LEU A 119 21.38 12.99 -4.00
C LEU A 119 19.95 13.29 -4.48
N ARG A 120 19.35 14.39 -4.02
CA ARG A 120 17.95 14.77 -4.31
C ARG A 120 17.90 15.51 -5.64
N THR A 121 18.05 14.76 -6.73
CA THR A 121 17.85 15.26 -8.08
C THR A 121 16.67 14.54 -8.73
N LYS A 122 15.97 15.22 -9.64
CA LYS A 122 14.86 14.62 -10.42
C LYS A 122 15.27 13.35 -11.16
N ARG A 123 16.52 13.29 -11.65
CA ARG A 123 17.07 12.10 -12.32
C ARG A 123 17.12 10.92 -11.34
N ASN A 124 17.70 11.12 -10.16
CA ASN A 124 17.80 10.08 -9.14
C ASN A 124 16.41 9.65 -8.67
N ALA A 125 15.49 10.59 -8.46
CA ALA A 125 14.11 10.27 -8.09
C ALA A 125 13.41 9.38 -9.13
N LYS A 126 13.59 9.65 -10.42
CA LYS A 126 13.07 8.79 -11.50
C LYS A 126 13.70 7.40 -11.51
N ILE A 127 15.03 7.31 -11.30
CA ILE A 127 15.73 6.03 -11.21
C ILE A 127 15.20 5.21 -10.03
N VAL A 128 15.03 5.84 -8.87
CA VAL A 128 14.45 5.20 -7.67
C VAL A 128 13.02 4.74 -7.94
N CYS A 129 12.18 5.56 -8.60
CA CYS A 129 10.82 5.14 -8.98
C CYS A 129 10.85 3.92 -9.90
N GLY A 130 11.72 3.90 -10.92
CA GLY A 130 11.89 2.74 -11.80
C GLY A 130 12.33 1.49 -11.03
N ALA A 131 13.27 1.63 -10.09
CA ALA A 131 13.70 0.53 -9.23
C ALA A 131 12.57 0.01 -8.33
N VAL A 132 11.77 0.91 -7.74
CA VAL A 132 10.59 0.53 -6.96
C VAL A 132 9.62 -0.26 -7.83
N TRP A 133 9.24 0.24 -9.01
CA TRP A 133 8.34 -0.46 -9.94
C TRP A 133 8.84 -1.85 -10.30
N VAL A 134 10.11 -1.97 -10.70
CA VAL A 134 10.72 -3.27 -11.03
C VAL A 134 10.65 -4.21 -9.83
N THR A 135 10.98 -3.73 -8.63
CA THR A 135 10.97 -4.52 -7.40
C THR A 135 9.58 -5.04 -7.07
N VAL A 136 8.56 -4.16 -7.07
CA VAL A 136 7.20 -4.55 -6.68
C VAL A 136 6.52 -5.43 -7.73
N LEU A 137 6.78 -5.20 -9.02
CA LEU A 137 6.28 -6.07 -10.09
C LEU A 137 6.95 -7.45 -10.00
N ALA A 138 8.28 -7.50 -9.89
CA ALA A 138 9.01 -8.76 -9.77
C ALA A 138 8.58 -9.56 -8.52
N GLY A 139 8.31 -8.89 -7.39
CA GLY A 139 7.81 -9.53 -6.18
C GLY A 139 6.35 -9.98 -6.25
N SER A 140 5.49 -9.23 -6.95
CA SER A 140 4.04 -9.50 -7.02
C SER A 140 3.69 -10.56 -8.06
N THR A 141 4.44 -10.66 -9.15
CA THR A 141 4.17 -11.58 -10.26
C THR A 141 4.18 -13.06 -9.84
N PRO A 142 5.16 -13.57 -9.05
CA PRO A 142 5.16 -14.95 -8.58
C PRO A 142 3.89 -15.31 -7.80
N ALA A 143 3.41 -14.41 -6.92
CA ALA A 143 2.19 -14.64 -6.14
C ALA A 143 0.97 -14.86 -7.05
N SER A 144 0.89 -14.14 -8.17
CA SER A 144 -0.17 -14.28 -9.16
C SER A 144 -0.02 -15.51 -10.06
N PHE A 145 1.19 -16.01 -10.30
CA PHE A 145 1.38 -17.25 -11.07
C PHE A 145 0.77 -18.47 -10.37
N PHE A 146 0.82 -18.50 -9.04
CA PHE A 146 0.18 -19.53 -8.23
C PHE A 146 -1.33 -19.34 -8.05
N GLN A 147 -1.88 -18.20 -8.47
CA GLN A 147 -3.32 -17.95 -8.49
C GLN A 147 -3.88 -18.41 -9.83
N SER A 148 -4.98 -19.16 -9.82
CA SER A 148 -5.69 -19.54 -11.05
C SER A 148 -7.19 -19.57 -10.83
N THR A 149 -7.95 -19.30 -11.88
CA THR A 149 -9.41 -19.45 -11.82
C THR A 149 -9.80 -20.92 -11.72
N ASN A 150 -10.73 -21.23 -10.83
CA ASN A 150 -11.20 -22.61 -10.62
C ASN A 150 -12.71 -22.70 -10.76
N ARG A 151 -13.20 -23.86 -11.21
CA ARG A 151 -14.65 -24.12 -11.25
C ARG A 151 -15.09 -24.63 -9.88
N ARG A 152 -16.13 -24.01 -9.31
CA ARG A 152 -16.71 -24.47 -8.05
C ARG A 152 -17.41 -25.82 -8.29
N ASN A 153 -17.21 -26.79 -7.40
CA ASN A 153 -17.71 -28.16 -7.57
C ASN A 153 -19.20 -28.18 -8.00
N ASN A 154 -19.49 -28.85 -9.12
CA ASN A 154 -20.82 -29.04 -9.71
C ASN A 154 -21.63 -27.78 -10.07
N THR A 155 -21.01 -26.60 -10.23
CA THR A 155 -21.67 -25.41 -10.79
C THR A 155 -20.86 -24.78 -11.92
N GLU A 156 -21.49 -23.97 -12.77
CA GLU A 156 -20.80 -23.16 -13.80
C GLU A 156 -20.04 -21.96 -13.20
N GLN A 157 -20.08 -21.79 -11.87
CA GLN A 157 -19.46 -20.66 -11.19
C GLN A 157 -17.93 -20.82 -11.15
N ARG A 158 -17.24 -19.75 -11.53
CA ARG A 158 -15.77 -19.64 -11.47
C ARG A 158 -15.36 -18.84 -10.25
N THR A 159 -14.40 -19.35 -9.48
CA THR A 159 -13.78 -18.64 -8.37
C THR A 159 -12.42 -18.09 -8.78
N CYS A 160 -12.09 -16.92 -8.25
CA CYS A 160 -10.76 -16.29 -8.28
C CYS A 160 -10.43 -15.95 -6.82
N PHE A 161 -9.14 -15.78 -6.47
CA PHE A 161 -8.67 -15.46 -5.11
C PHE A 161 -8.77 -16.57 -4.05
N GLU A 162 -9.47 -17.69 -4.31
CA GLU A 162 -9.76 -18.71 -3.28
C GLU A 162 -8.85 -19.95 -3.30
N ASN A 163 -7.94 -20.09 -4.27
CA ASN A 163 -7.24 -21.36 -4.47
C ASN A 163 -5.73 -21.29 -4.23
N PHE A 164 -5.31 -21.75 -3.05
CA PHE A 164 -3.98 -22.31 -2.84
C PHE A 164 -4.17 -23.68 -2.19
N SER A 165 -3.65 -24.74 -2.82
CA SER A 165 -3.62 -26.07 -2.19
C SER A 165 -2.85 -25.97 -0.86
N GLU A 166 -3.32 -26.68 0.17
CA GLU A 166 -2.70 -26.62 1.49
C GLU A 166 -1.21 -27.01 1.46
N ASP A 167 -0.84 -27.97 0.62
CA ASP A 167 0.54 -28.46 0.52
C ASP A 167 1.47 -27.45 -0.15
N THR A 168 1.05 -26.81 -1.24
CA THR A 168 1.84 -25.75 -1.91
C THR A 168 1.97 -24.53 -1.00
N TRP A 169 0.91 -24.22 -0.25
CA TRP A 169 0.96 -23.13 0.73
C TRP A 169 1.92 -23.41 1.88
N LYS A 170 1.83 -24.59 2.50
CA LYS A 170 2.67 -24.97 3.65
C LYS A 170 4.14 -25.09 3.25
N THR A 171 4.43 -25.67 2.09
CA THR A 171 5.81 -26.02 1.68
C THR A 171 6.59 -24.83 1.13
N TYR A 172 5.97 -23.97 0.32
CA TYR A 172 6.68 -22.92 -0.43
C TYR A 172 6.14 -21.51 -0.18
N LEU A 173 4.82 -21.31 -0.28
CA LEU A 173 4.25 -19.95 -0.27
C LEU A 173 4.35 -19.30 1.10
N SER A 174 4.21 -20.05 2.20
CA SER A 174 4.30 -19.51 3.56
C SER A 174 5.65 -18.82 3.83
N ARG A 175 6.75 -19.47 3.44
CA ARG A 175 8.13 -18.98 3.61
C ARG A 175 8.41 -17.77 2.73
N ILE A 176 7.96 -17.82 1.47
CA ILE A 176 8.10 -16.71 0.51
C ILE A 176 7.31 -15.49 1.00
N VAL A 177 6.06 -15.67 1.42
CA VAL A 177 5.22 -14.59 1.96
C VAL A 177 5.89 -14.00 3.20
N ILE A 178 6.33 -14.81 4.17
CA ILE A 178 7.01 -14.31 5.37
C ILE A 178 8.27 -13.51 5.00
N PHE A 179 9.08 -13.97 4.06
CA PHE A 179 10.25 -13.24 3.60
C PHE A 179 9.89 -11.89 2.95
N ILE A 180 8.90 -11.88 2.05
CA ILE A 180 8.41 -10.67 1.39
C ILE A 180 7.83 -9.70 2.42
N GLU A 181 7.12 -10.18 3.43
CA GLU A 181 6.57 -9.35 4.51
C GLU A 181 7.68 -8.73 5.37
N ILE A 182 8.71 -9.50 5.74
CA ILE A 182 9.84 -8.98 6.51
C ILE A 182 10.59 -7.91 5.71
N VAL A 183 10.96 -8.21 4.47
CA VAL A 183 11.77 -7.30 3.66
C VAL A 183 10.94 -6.13 3.12
N GLY A 184 9.72 -6.40 2.66
CA GLY A 184 8.82 -5.47 2.00
C GLY A 184 7.99 -4.60 2.93
N PHE A 185 7.85 -4.96 4.22
CA PHE A 185 7.10 -4.15 5.19
C PHE A 185 7.92 -3.73 6.41
N PHE A 186 8.62 -4.64 7.10
CA PHE A 186 9.33 -4.27 8.34
C PHE A 186 10.53 -3.35 8.10
N ILE A 187 11.31 -3.59 7.04
CA ILE A 187 12.42 -2.69 6.70
C ILE A 187 11.90 -1.27 6.39
N PRO A 188 10.89 -1.08 5.50
CA PRO A 188 10.22 0.20 5.32
C PRO A 188 9.68 0.82 6.60
N LEU A 189 9.03 0.05 7.48
CA LEU A 189 8.50 0.54 8.75
C LEU A 189 9.61 1.13 9.64
N VAL A 190 10.72 0.40 9.82
CA VAL A 190 11.87 0.87 10.60
C VAL A 190 12.51 2.10 9.96
N LEU A 191 12.65 2.12 8.64
CA LEU A 191 13.18 3.28 7.92
C LEU A 191 12.30 4.52 8.10
N ASN A 192 10.97 4.39 7.98
CA ASN A 192 10.05 5.51 8.22
C ASN A 192 10.15 6.00 9.67
N ALA A 193 10.08 5.10 10.65
CA ALA A 193 10.15 5.46 12.06
C ALA A 193 11.46 6.17 12.41
N THR A 194 12.60 5.66 11.93
CA THR A 194 13.92 6.26 12.16
C THR A 194 14.06 7.61 11.46
N CYS A 195 13.68 7.72 10.18
CA CYS A 195 13.70 8.97 9.42
C CYS A 195 12.87 10.05 10.11
N SER A 196 11.63 9.73 10.47
CA SER A 196 10.73 10.65 11.16
C SER A 196 11.30 11.07 12.52
N THR A 197 11.81 10.14 13.32
CA THR A 197 12.42 10.44 14.62
C THR A 197 13.62 11.39 14.48
N MET A 198 14.51 11.15 13.51
CA MET A 198 15.67 12.00 13.27
C MET A 198 15.27 13.40 12.80
N VAL A 199 14.25 13.51 11.95
CA VAL A 199 13.71 14.82 11.55
C VAL A 199 13.10 15.57 12.73
N LEU A 200 12.28 14.90 13.55
CA LEU A 200 11.69 15.49 14.76
C LEU A 200 12.78 16.02 15.71
N ARG A 201 13.81 15.22 15.99
CA ARG A 201 14.95 15.62 16.82
C ARG A 201 15.68 16.83 16.25
N THR A 202 15.92 16.85 14.94
CA THR A 202 16.64 17.94 14.27
C THR A 202 15.84 19.24 14.31
N LEU A 203 14.54 19.17 14.04
CA LEU A 203 13.65 20.34 14.10
C LEU A 203 13.51 20.90 15.52
N ASN A 204 13.69 20.08 16.56
CA ASN A 204 13.61 20.51 17.96
C ASN A 204 14.92 21.11 18.52
N LYS A 205 16.02 21.10 17.76
CA LYS A 205 17.28 21.73 18.20
C LYS A 205 17.19 23.27 18.16
N PRO A 206 17.67 23.97 19.20
CA PRO A 206 17.55 25.43 19.32
C PRO A 206 18.27 26.19 18.20
N LEU A 207 19.35 25.66 17.62
CA LEU A 207 20.07 26.31 16.52
C LEU A 207 19.28 26.36 15.19
N THR A 208 18.20 25.59 15.06
CA THR A 208 17.31 25.67 13.88
C THR A 208 16.25 26.78 13.98
N LEU A 209 16.29 27.60 15.05
CA LEU A 209 15.31 28.67 15.35
C LEU A 209 15.18 29.76 14.27
N SER A 210 16.14 29.88 13.35
CA SER A 210 16.14 30.94 12.33
C SER A 210 15.22 30.63 11.12
N ARG A 211 14.76 29.38 10.94
CA ARG A 211 13.91 29.00 9.80
C ARG A 211 12.43 29.01 10.22
N ASN A 212 11.72 30.10 9.90
CA ASN A 212 10.26 30.33 10.02
C ASN A 212 9.46 29.26 10.80
N LYS A 213 8.99 29.59 12.03
CA LYS A 213 8.12 28.74 12.88
C LYS A 213 6.95 28.10 12.10
N LEU A 214 6.38 28.82 11.13
CA LEU A 214 5.28 28.35 10.28
C LEU A 214 5.69 27.16 9.38
N SER A 215 6.91 27.18 8.83
CA SER A 215 7.45 26.09 8.00
C SER A 215 7.74 24.83 8.84
N LYS A 216 8.22 25.00 10.08
CA LYS A 216 8.44 23.88 11.02
C LYS A 216 7.13 23.15 11.35
N LYS A 217 6.07 23.87 11.73
CA LYS A 217 4.76 23.26 12.05
C LYS A 217 4.18 22.47 10.87
N LYS A 218 4.33 23.00 9.66
CA LYS A 218 3.89 22.34 8.43
C LYS A 218 4.62 21.02 8.18
N VAL A 219 5.94 21.01 8.29
CA VAL A 219 6.76 19.79 8.12
C VAL A 219 6.42 18.75 9.20
N LEU A 220 6.23 19.16 10.46
CA LEU A 220 5.84 18.27 11.54
C LEU A 220 4.47 17.62 11.29
N LYS A 221 3.48 18.42 10.87
CA LYS A 221 2.14 17.93 10.54
C LYS A 221 2.20 16.91 9.40
N MET A 222 2.97 17.21 8.36
CA MET A 222 3.18 16.32 7.22
C MET A 222 3.78 14.96 7.66
N ILE A 223 4.84 14.96 8.46
CA ILE A 223 5.46 13.72 8.96
C ILE A 223 4.51 12.91 9.83
N PHE A 224 3.78 13.58 10.73
CA PHE A 224 2.81 12.93 11.59
C PHE A 224 1.70 12.26 10.78
N VAL A 225 1.12 12.97 9.80
CA VAL A 225 0.08 12.43 8.92
C VAL A 225 0.60 11.22 8.13
N HIS A 226 1.81 11.32 7.56
CA HIS A 226 2.42 10.19 6.84
C HIS A 226 2.58 8.95 7.71
N LEU A 227 3.16 9.10 8.91
CA LEU A 227 3.36 7.98 9.82
C LEU A 227 2.04 7.35 10.27
N VAL A 228 1.04 8.17 10.59
CA VAL A 228 -0.28 7.67 11.02
C VAL A 228 -0.95 6.89 9.91
N ILE A 229 -0.98 7.42 8.67
CA ILE A 229 -1.58 6.71 7.53
C ILE A 229 -0.83 5.43 7.22
N PHE A 230 0.51 5.46 7.19
CA PHE A 230 1.33 4.28 6.97
C PHE A 230 1.06 3.18 8.01
N CYS A 231 1.11 3.56 9.30
CA CYS A 231 0.89 2.62 10.38
C CYS A 231 -0.53 2.08 10.39
N PHE A 232 -1.53 2.94 10.19
CA PHE A 232 -2.93 2.55 10.20
C PHE A 232 -3.28 1.62 9.03
N CYS A 233 -2.82 1.94 7.82
CA CYS A 233 -3.18 1.17 6.63
C CYS A 233 -2.41 -0.15 6.53
N PHE A 234 -1.10 -0.14 6.81
CA PHE A 234 -0.24 -1.28 6.49
C PHE A 234 0.05 -2.19 7.69
N VAL A 235 0.24 -1.67 8.91
CA VAL A 235 0.60 -2.52 10.06
C VAL A 235 -0.45 -3.61 10.33
N PRO A 236 -1.76 -3.32 10.39
CA PRO A 236 -2.75 -4.34 10.73
C PRO A 236 -2.78 -5.48 9.72
N TYR A 237 -2.70 -5.17 8.43
CA TYR A 237 -2.77 -6.18 7.37
C TYR A 237 -1.52 -7.06 7.32
N ASN A 238 -0.32 -6.46 7.26
CA ASN A 238 0.94 -7.20 7.15
C ASN A 238 1.16 -8.10 8.39
N VAL A 239 0.85 -7.59 9.60
CA VAL A 239 0.89 -8.41 10.83
C VAL A 239 -0.12 -9.55 10.76
N THR A 240 -1.36 -9.29 10.34
CA THR A 240 -2.40 -10.32 10.23
C THR A 240 -2.04 -11.36 9.15
N LEU A 241 -1.39 -10.96 8.06
CA LEU A 241 -0.95 -11.86 7.00
C LEU A 241 0.16 -12.81 7.47
N ILE A 242 1.11 -12.31 8.28
CA ILE A 242 2.12 -13.17 8.92
C ILE A 242 1.46 -14.16 9.89
N LEU A 243 0.56 -13.68 10.75
CA LEU A 243 -0.17 -14.54 11.67
C LEU A 243 -0.99 -15.59 10.91
N TYR A 244 -1.62 -15.21 9.79
CA TYR A 244 -2.35 -16.13 8.92
C TYR A 244 -1.41 -17.18 8.28
N SER A 245 -0.22 -16.77 7.84
CA SER A 245 0.80 -17.69 7.29
C SER A 245 1.31 -18.68 8.34
N LEU A 246 1.61 -18.22 9.56
CA LEU A 246 2.02 -19.06 10.68
C LEU A 246 0.90 -20.02 11.11
N MET A 247 -0.34 -19.52 11.22
CA MET A 247 -1.51 -20.34 11.54
C MET A 247 -1.72 -21.45 10.51
N ARG A 248 -1.52 -21.18 9.22
CA ARG A 248 -1.67 -22.17 8.14
C ARG A 248 -0.58 -23.26 8.15
N THR A 249 0.58 -23.00 8.78
CA THR A 249 1.70 -23.95 8.83
C THR A 249 1.75 -24.76 10.12
N GLN A 250 1.15 -24.26 11.20
CA GLN A 250 1.15 -24.93 12.50
C GLN A 250 -0.13 -25.75 12.72
N THR A 251 0.02 -27.01 13.14
CA THR A 251 -1.09 -27.93 13.40
C THR A 251 -1.72 -27.79 14.81
N TRP A 252 -1.09 -27.05 15.72
CA TRP A 252 -1.45 -27.00 17.15
C TRP A 252 -2.09 -25.68 17.61
N VAL A 253 -2.69 -24.92 16.69
CA VAL A 253 -3.24 -23.59 17.02
C VAL A 253 -4.66 -23.69 17.59
N ASN A 254 -4.90 -23.01 18.71
CA ASN A 254 -6.21 -22.96 19.38
C ASN A 254 -7.32 -22.40 18.47
N CYS A 255 -8.53 -22.93 18.62
CA CYS A 255 -9.70 -22.54 17.83
C CYS A 255 -9.99 -21.03 17.88
N SER A 256 -9.87 -20.41 19.05
CA SER A 256 -10.10 -18.97 19.23
C SER A 256 -9.13 -18.11 18.43
N VAL A 257 -7.86 -18.52 18.33
CA VAL A 257 -6.84 -17.81 17.54
C VAL A 257 -7.14 -17.96 16.05
N VAL A 258 -7.52 -19.16 15.60
CA VAL A 258 -7.92 -19.40 14.21
C VAL A 258 -9.10 -18.52 13.80
N THR A 259 -10.13 -18.46 14.65
CA THR A 259 -11.30 -17.62 14.41
C THR A 259 -10.92 -16.14 14.37
N ALA A 260 -10.14 -15.66 15.35
CA ALA A 260 -9.70 -14.26 15.38
C ALA A 260 -8.92 -13.87 14.10
N VAL A 261 -7.93 -14.66 13.70
CA VAL A 261 -7.10 -14.35 12.52
C VAL A 261 -7.92 -14.39 11.23
N ARG A 262 -8.83 -15.37 11.08
CA ARG A 262 -9.73 -15.45 9.90
C ARG A 262 -10.72 -14.27 9.84
N THR A 263 -11.19 -13.78 10.98
CA THR A 263 -12.09 -12.62 11.04
C THR A 263 -11.35 -11.30 10.83
N MET A 264 -10.14 -11.14 11.39
CA MET A 264 -9.34 -9.93 11.23
C MET A 264 -8.80 -9.76 9.82
N TYR A 265 -8.51 -10.85 9.10
CA TYR A 265 -7.88 -10.77 7.78
C TYR A 265 -8.69 -9.92 6.77
N PRO A 266 -10.00 -10.16 6.55
CA PRO A 266 -10.81 -9.29 5.68
C PRO A 266 -10.88 -7.83 6.14
N VAL A 267 -10.99 -7.61 7.44
CA VAL A 267 -11.10 -6.26 8.03
C VAL A 267 -9.81 -5.47 7.81
N THR A 268 -8.67 -6.07 8.12
CA THR A 268 -7.36 -5.45 7.94
C THR A 268 -7.00 -5.26 6.47
N LEU A 269 -7.43 -6.17 5.58
CA LEU A 269 -7.29 -5.99 4.13
C LEU A 269 -8.08 -4.77 3.66
N CYS A 270 -9.32 -4.59 4.11
CA CYS A 270 -10.12 -3.40 3.79
C CYS A 270 -9.46 -2.10 4.25
N ILE A 271 -8.82 -2.12 5.44
CA ILE A 271 -8.06 -0.98 5.95
C ILE A 271 -6.86 -0.68 5.04
N ALA A 272 -6.10 -1.70 4.63
CA ALA A 272 -4.96 -1.55 3.72
C ALA A 272 -5.37 -1.00 2.35
N VAL A 273 -6.45 -1.53 1.76
CA VAL A 273 -7.00 -1.07 0.47
C VAL A 273 -7.49 0.38 0.53
N SER A 274 -7.90 0.85 1.71
CA SER A 274 -8.34 2.24 1.88
C SER A 274 -7.18 3.25 1.84
N ASN A 275 -5.92 2.80 1.82
CA ASN A 275 -4.75 3.67 1.68
C ASN A 275 -4.87 4.61 0.47
N CYS A 276 -5.37 4.11 -0.67
CA CYS A 276 -5.55 4.89 -1.90
C CYS A 276 -6.46 6.13 -1.71
N CYS A 277 -7.33 6.11 -0.69
CA CYS A 277 -8.20 7.24 -0.34
C CYS A 277 -7.52 8.24 0.60
N PHE A 278 -6.49 7.81 1.33
CA PHE A 278 -5.74 8.64 2.28
C PHE A 278 -4.49 9.30 1.67
N ASP A 279 -3.93 8.73 0.60
CA ASP A 279 -2.79 9.31 -0.12
C ASP A 279 -3.00 10.76 -0.64
N PRO A 280 -4.21 11.17 -1.07
CA PRO A 280 -4.51 12.59 -1.34
C PRO A 280 -4.29 13.53 -0.14
N ILE A 281 -4.53 13.06 1.08
CA ILE A 281 -4.29 13.81 2.32
C ILE A 281 -2.78 14.01 2.52
N VAL A 282 -2.01 12.95 2.26
CA VAL A 282 -0.54 12.97 2.21
C VAL A 282 -0.03 14.02 1.21
N TYR A 283 -0.61 14.06 0.02
CA TYR A 283 -0.25 15.05 -1.01
C TYR A 283 -0.53 16.49 -0.56
N TYR A 284 -1.70 16.73 0.02
CA TYR A 284 -2.10 18.06 0.52
C TYR A 284 -1.15 18.60 1.59
N PHE A 285 -0.72 17.77 2.55
CA PHE A 285 0.18 18.23 3.60
C PHE A 285 1.63 18.37 3.15
N THR A 286 1.99 17.79 2.01
CA THR A 286 3.36 17.77 1.50
C THR A 286 3.60 18.79 0.39
N SER A 287 2.56 19.20 -0.35
CA SER A 287 2.65 20.12 -1.50
C SER A 287 1.90 21.43 -1.25
N ASP A 288 2.65 22.52 -1.13
CA ASP A 288 2.14 23.90 -1.03
C ASP A 288 1.28 24.28 -2.24
N THR A 289 1.59 23.73 -3.42
CA THR A 289 0.82 23.99 -4.64
C THR A 289 -0.56 23.37 -4.59
N ILE A 290 -0.72 22.18 -3.99
CA ILE A 290 -2.04 21.57 -3.79
C ILE A 290 -2.88 22.41 -2.83
N GLN A 291 -2.28 22.92 -1.75
CA GLN A 291 -2.96 23.80 -0.80
C GLN A 291 -3.48 25.11 -1.43
N ASN A 292 -2.81 25.58 -2.49
CA ASN A 292 -3.18 26.83 -3.18
C ASN A 292 -4.05 26.60 -4.43
N SER A 293 -4.22 25.35 -4.88
CA SER A 293 -5.00 25.00 -6.08
C SER A 293 -6.39 24.44 -5.77
N ILE A 294 -6.65 24.15 -4.49
CA ILE A 294 -7.95 23.75 -3.92
C ILE A 294 -8.48 24.94 -3.14
#